data_AF-A0AAV0UU71-F1
#
_entry.id   AF-A0AAV0UU71-F1
#
_cell.length_a   1.000
_cell.length_b   1.000
_cell.length_c   1.000
_cell.angle_alpha   90.00
_cell.angle_beta   90.00
_cell.angle_gamma   90.00
#
_symmetry.space_group_name_H-M   'P 1'
#
loop_
_entity.id
_entity.type
_entity.pdbx_description
1 polymer ?
#
loop_
_entity_poly.entity_id
_entity_poly.type
_entity_poly.pdbx_seq_one_letter_code
_entity_poly.pdbx_strand_id
1 'polypeptide(L)'
;MRVLALAYKGSQRLPSEAEVAQHPRIWAENDLRFAGFAVFNCLLFMCPKKVGIITRPALILGESSGDIQILVKKYDLCVNGKTLIAAGEVDGMIWKNLSHIRCVCSEMTPELKEKVLTLLKTTATIHSSNADKSVTGLAKYQKALKKRLAQQKVNASQCKGKQDYVELILSEQKKKSMEAIKKKQQALVKKNPKLKNWRADVRARQARGESFARMKLAIAAFAKRKAEEKKKLQMERTGSKRICKSFANNAAMAQYMDDFDDGELPMVKLGDASIASPFTSRAPSIKGCVDIIRQGRCALVTTMQMYQILAINCLISSYSLSVLYLDKVKWANSQMMALGMISTVASITLSRATPLDKLSPVRPLTSIFHPALFSSLAGQFALHLGCMIYLTNLAKEYTPEGVTHSEPGEFKPSVMSTVIFLINGVQTVSVCAVNYKGRPFMKPMTENPGLLYSLGISIVGVFLLCTERMPMLNKVLQIVPMPDPRFTRILTGLLTLEVLGAFAWDQICLLMFAPKIFVASLQALTFKDLRQLFKMTVVSLLIIYVLANIDYDEIERQQQLLEEQSAATVAEEIST
;
A
#
# COMPACT_ATOMS: atom_id res chain seq x y z
N MET A 1 -4.97 27.57 -28.42
CA MET A 1 -6.35 27.74 -28.88
C MET A 1 -6.33 27.88 -30.39
N ARG A 2 -7.18 27.16 -31.11
CA ARG A 2 -7.32 27.27 -32.57
C ARG A 2 -8.68 27.91 -32.85
N VAL A 3 -8.69 29.00 -33.61
CA VAL A 3 -9.90 29.77 -33.90
C VAL A 3 -10.29 29.53 -35.35
N LEU A 4 -11.56 29.20 -35.59
CA LEU A 4 -12.17 29.16 -36.91
C LEU A 4 -13.18 30.30 -37.02
N ALA A 5 -13.08 31.11 -38.06
CA ALA A 5 -14.09 32.09 -38.41
C ALA A 5 -15.14 31.41 -39.29
N LEU A 6 -16.42 31.56 -38.93
CA LEU A 6 -17.54 31.02 -39.68
C LEU A 6 -18.28 32.18 -40.36
N ALA A 7 -18.61 31.99 -41.63
CA ALA A 7 -19.40 32.94 -42.41
C ALA A 7 -20.41 32.16 -43.29
N TYR A 8 -21.57 32.75 -43.56
CA TYR A 8 -22.65 32.11 -44.32
C TYR A 8 -23.24 33.06 -45.36
N LYS A 9 -23.86 32.51 -46.41
CA LYS A 9 -24.58 33.26 -47.45
C LYS A 9 -26.03 32.84 -47.43
N GLY A 10 -26.95 33.79 -47.23
CA GLY A 10 -28.38 33.53 -47.28
C GLY A 10 -28.88 33.53 -48.72
N SER A 11 -29.49 32.44 -49.19
CA SER A 11 -30.19 32.35 -50.48
C SER A 11 -31.70 32.29 -50.25
N GLN A 12 -32.49 33.03 -51.03
CA GLN A 12 -33.96 33.06 -50.92
C GLN A 12 -34.64 31.77 -51.40
N ARG A 13 -33.94 30.95 -52.19
CA ARG A 13 -34.37 29.61 -52.66
C ARG A 13 -33.24 28.62 -52.38
N LEU A 14 -33.54 27.46 -51.80
CA LEU A 14 -32.54 26.38 -51.68
C LEU A 14 -32.22 25.85 -53.09
N PRO A 15 -30.98 26.02 -53.60
CA PRO A 15 -30.60 25.44 -54.88
C PRO A 15 -30.54 23.91 -54.77
N SER A 16 -30.88 23.22 -55.84
CA SER A 16 -30.75 21.76 -55.92
C SER A 16 -29.27 21.34 -56.00
N GLU A 17 -28.92 20.13 -55.54
CA GLU A 17 -27.53 19.63 -55.52
C GLU A 17 -26.85 19.72 -56.90
N ALA A 18 -27.62 19.54 -57.97
CA ALA A 18 -27.16 19.63 -59.36
C ALA A 18 -26.82 21.07 -59.80
N GLU A 19 -27.51 22.08 -59.28
CA GLU A 19 -27.26 23.50 -59.59
C GLU A 19 -26.01 24.02 -58.84
N VAL A 20 -25.80 23.57 -57.60
CA VAL A 20 -24.63 23.95 -56.79
C VAL A 20 -23.32 23.45 -57.42
N ALA A 21 -23.34 22.25 -58.02
CA ALA A 21 -22.18 21.66 -58.66
C ALA A 21 -21.72 22.38 -59.94
N GLN A 22 -22.61 23.17 -60.57
CA GLN A 22 -22.33 23.88 -61.82
C GLN A 22 -21.75 25.29 -61.60
N HIS A 23 -21.84 25.84 -60.38
CA HIS A 23 -21.31 27.16 -60.07
C HIS A 23 -19.81 27.16 -59.77
N PRO A 24 -19.06 28.19 -60.19
CA PRO A 24 -17.64 28.31 -59.88
C PRO A 24 -17.42 28.57 -58.38
N ARG A 25 -16.32 28.06 -57.81
CA ARG A 25 -15.98 28.20 -56.37
C ARG A 25 -16.09 29.63 -55.83
N ILE A 26 -15.73 30.62 -56.66
CA ILE A 26 -15.77 32.06 -56.36
C ILE A 26 -17.20 32.53 -56.03
N TRP A 27 -18.23 31.94 -56.63
CA TRP A 27 -19.63 32.27 -56.35
C TRP A 27 -20.04 31.93 -54.91
N ALA A 28 -19.47 30.86 -54.35
CA ALA A 28 -19.71 30.41 -52.97
C ALA A 28 -18.87 31.19 -51.94
N GLU A 29 -17.69 31.67 -52.31
CA GLU A 29 -16.75 32.37 -51.41
C GLU A 29 -16.97 33.90 -51.35
N ASN A 30 -17.72 34.49 -52.29
CA ASN A 30 -18.01 35.93 -52.33
C ASN A 30 -19.31 36.33 -51.58
N ASP A 31 -19.32 37.51 -50.97
CA ASP A 31 -20.44 38.13 -50.21
C ASP A 31 -20.97 37.29 -49.03
N LEU A 32 -20.06 36.67 -48.30
CA LEU A 32 -20.37 35.94 -47.07
C LEU A 32 -20.66 36.91 -45.90
N ARG A 33 -21.73 36.66 -45.14
CA ARG A 33 -22.02 37.35 -43.88
C ARG A 33 -21.32 36.64 -42.72
N PHE A 34 -20.61 37.40 -41.90
CA PHE A 34 -19.92 36.85 -40.73
C PHE A 34 -20.90 36.28 -39.71
N ALA A 35 -20.68 35.03 -39.28
CA ALA A 35 -21.52 34.31 -38.33
C ALA A 35 -20.97 34.35 -36.91
N GLY A 36 -19.64 34.21 -36.76
CA GLY A 36 -18.97 34.15 -35.46
C GLY A 36 -17.66 33.36 -35.47
N PHE A 37 -17.06 33.21 -34.30
CA PHE A 37 -15.85 32.42 -34.09
C PHE A 37 -16.14 31.11 -33.36
N ALA A 38 -15.64 30.01 -33.90
CA ALA A 38 -15.56 28.74 -33.18
C ALA A 38 -14.13 28.56 -32.64
N VAL A 39 -14.00 28.55 -31.31
CA VAL A 39 -12.71 28.39 -30.64
C VAL A 39 -12.56 26.95 -30.14
N PHE A 40 -11.59 26.25 -30.70
CA PHE A 40 -11.22 24.91 -30.26
C PHE A 40 -10.05 25.01 -29.29
N ASN A 41 -10.26 24.49 -28.09
CA ASN A 41 -9.20 24.33 -27.11
C ASN A 41 -9.21 22.91 -26.56
N CYS A 42 -8.04 22.31 -26.41
CA CYS A 42 -7.92 21.08 -25.64
C CYS A 42 -8.07 21.48 -24.17
N LEU A 43 -9.19 21.08 -23.55
CA LEU A 43 -9.42 21.35 -22.14
C LEU A 43 -8.43 20.54 -21.31
N LEU A 44 -7.67 21.22 -20.45
CA LEU A 44 -6.87 20.56 -19.44
C LEU A 44 -7.80 19.79 -18.50
N PHE A 45 -7.51 18.51 -18.28
CA PHE A 45 -8.21 17.68 -17.30
C PHE A 45 -8.10 18.34 -15.91
N MET A 46 -9.15 19.05 -15.49
CA MET A 46 -9.15 19.77 -14.22
C MET A 46 -9.24 18.77 -13.06
N CYS A 47 -8.14 18.63 -12.34
CA CYS A 47 -8.19 18.28 -10.92
C CYS A 47 -8.35 19.60 -10.15
N PRO A 48 -9.21 19.69 -9.11
CA PRO A 48 -9.44 20.95 -8.40
C PRO A 48 -8.25 21.23 -7.48
N LYS A 49 -7.17 21.77 -8.04
CA LYS A 49 -6.15 22.57 -7.37
C LYS A 49 -5.20 23.14 -8.44
N LYS A 50 -5.16 24.47 -8.46
CA LYS A 50 -4.38 25.36 -9.34
C LYS A 50 -3.00 24.76 -9.68
N VAL A 51 -2.87 24.21 -10.88
CA VAL A 51 -1.58 24.14 -11.58
C VAL A 51 -1.65 25.29 -12.58
N GLY A 52 -1.14 26.44 -12.19
CA GLY A 52 -1.04 27.60 -13.08
C GLY A 52 -0.02 27.30 -14.16
N ILE A 53 -0.49 26.96 -15.36
CA ILE A 53 0.36 26.93 -16.55
C ILE A 53 0.36 28.36 -17.09
N ILE A 54 1.42 29.10 -16.79
CA ILE A 54 1.63 30.45 -17.34
C ILE A 54 2.13 30.27 -18.77
N THR A 55 1.23 30.41 -19.74
CA THR A 55 1.57 30.54 -21.15
C THR A 55 1.71 32.01 -21.52
N ARG A 56 2.91 32.57 -21.38
CA ARG A 56 3.37 33.73 -22.16
C ARG A 56 4.87 33.59 -22.41
N PRO A 57 5.34 33.50 -23.68
CA PRO A 57 6.77 33.56 -23.96
C PRO A 57 7.23 35.01 -23.82
N ALA A 58 8.15 35.27 -22.89
CA ALA A 58 8.92 36.52 -22.88
C ALA A 58 10.28 36.22 -23.51
N LEU A 59 10.55 36.86 -24.64
CA LEU A 59 11.83 36.88 -25.32
C LEU A 59 12.79 37.75 -24.48
N ILE A 60 13.91 37.21 -24.00
CA ILE A 60 15.03 38.02 -23.52
C ILE A 60 16.26 37.56 -24.30
N LEU A 61 16.62 38.36 -25.30
CA LEU A 61 17.93 38.29 -25.95
C LEU A 61 18.87 39.22 -25.18
N GLY A 62 19.99 38.66 -24.73
CA GLY A 62 21.22 39.41 -24.46
C GLY A 62 21.42 39.98 -23.06
N GLU A 63 21.69 39.13 -22.06
CA GLU A 63 22.47 39.54 -20.88
C GLU A 63 23.37 38.38 -20.39
N SER A 64 24.47 38.75 -19.73
CA SER A 64 25.57 37.88 -19.28
C SER A 64 25.12 36.80 -18.28
N SER A 65 25.78 35.64 -18.30
CA SER A 65 25.46 34.41 -17.56
C SER A 65 25.41 34.53 -16.03
N GLY A 66 25.86 35.65 -15.45
CA GLY A 66 25.76 35.95 -14.01
C GLY A 66 24.33 36.30 -13.55
N ASP A 67 23.49 36.80 -14.44
CA ASP A 67 22.17 37.34 -14.07
C ASP A 67 21.08 36.27 -13.95
N ILE A 68 21.34 35.03 -14.39
CA ILE A 68 20.34 33.94 -14.36
C ILE A 68 19.87 33.66 -12.93
N GLN A 69 20.76 33.70 -11.93
CA GLN A 69 20.38 33.47 -10.52
C GLN A 69 19.51 34.60 -9.95
N ILE A 70 19.68 35.83 -10.44
CA ILE A 70 18.91 37.01 -10.04
C ILE A 70 17.54 36.97 -10.74
N LEU A 71 17.53 36.64 -12.03
CA LEU A 71 16.33 36.45 -12.85
C LEU A 71 15.44 35.32 -12.33
N VAL A 72 16.00 34.18 -11.90
CA VAL A 72 15.21 33.07 -11.29
C VAL A 72 14.52 33.48 -10.00
N LYS A 73 15.11 34.36 -9.19
CA LYS A 73 14.48 34.84 -7.96
C LYS A 73 13.30 35.77 -8.24
N LYS A 74 13.30 36.46 -9.38
CA LYS A 74 12.30 37.47 -9.76
C LYS A 74 11.23 36.94 -10.72
N TYR A 75 11.57 35.99 -11.60
CA TYR A 75 10.70 35.46 -12.65
C TYR A 75 10.81 33.94 -12.77
N ASP A 76 9.69 33.29 -13.08
CA ASP A 76 9.67 31.88 -13.47
C ASP A 76 10.15 31.74 -14.92
N LEU A 77 11.40 31.29 -15.11
CA LEU A 77 12.00 31.13 -16.44
C LEU A 77 11.45 29.88 -17.16
N CYS A 78 11.04 30.08 -18.41
CA CYS A 78 10.58 29.04 -19.34
C CYS A 78 11.47 29.03 -20.59
N VAL A 79 12.10 27.89 -20.91
CA VAL A 79 13.03 27.79 -22.06
C VAL A 79 12.52 26.80 -23.11
N ASN A 80 12.62 27.17 -24.38
CA ASN A 80 12.29 26.31 -25.53
C ASN A 80 13.46 25.36 -25.87
N GLY A 81 13.18 24.18 -26.43
CA GLY A 81 14.20 23.17 -26.72
C GLY A 81 15.34 23.65 -27.64
N LYS A 82 15.00 24.40 -28.69
CA LYS A 82 15.97 24.99 -29.63
C LYS A 82 16.86 26.03 -28.96
N THR A 83 16.26 26.88 -28.12
CA THR A 83 16.97 27.91 -27.35
C THR A 83 17.92 27.29 -26.33
N LEU A 84 17.54 26.16 -25.73
CA LEU A 84 18.41 25.45 -24.79
C LEU A 84 19.66 24.86 -25.44
N ILE A 85 19.53 24.33 -26.66
CA ILE A 85 20.68 23.81 -27.42
C ILE A 85 21.63 24.96 -27.78
N ALA A 86 21.10 26.02 -28.39
CA ALA A 86 21.90 27.18 -28.77
C ALA A 86 22.58 27.83 -27.57
N ALA A 87 21.88 27.97 -26.44
CA ALA A 87 22.46 28.53 -25.23
C ALA A 87 23.51 27.60 -24.59
N GLY A 88 23.35 26.28 -24.73
CA GLY A 88 24.33 25.29 -24.29
C GLY A 88 25.58 25.20 -25.17
N GLU A 89 25.52 25.66 -26.41
CA GLU A 89 26.67 25.80 -27.33
C GLU A 89 27.47 27.07 -27.04
N VAL A 90 26.79 28.15 -26.61
CA VAL A 90 27.42 29.43 -26.26
C VAL A 90 28.03 29.39 -24.85
N ASP A 91 27.34 28.82 -23.87
CA ASP A 91 27.83 28.72 -22.49
C ASP A 91 27.41 27.40 -21.81
N GLY A 92 28.40 26.58 -21.46
CA GLY A 92 28.20 25.32 -20.75
C GLY A 92 27.65 25.47 -19.32
N MET A 93 27.64 26.69 -18.77
CA MET A 93 27.19 26.98 -17.41
C MET A 93 25.66 26.87 -17.24
N ILE A 94 24.88 27.01 -18.32
CA ILE A 94 23.42 26.81 -18.32
C ILE A 94 23.02 25.39 -17.88
N TRP A 95 23.82 24.39 -18.25
CA TRP A 95 23.59 23.00 -17.87
C TRP A 95 23.80 22.74 -16.37
N LYS A 96 24.66 23.55 -15.71
CA LYS A 96 24.90 23.47 -14.26
C LYS A 96 23.80 24.19 -13.45
N ASN A 97 23.26 25.27 -14.00
CA ASN A 97 22.20 26.07 -13.36
C ASN A 97 20.77 25.59 -13.71
N LEU A 98 20.63 24.45 -14.38
CA LEU A 98 19.35 23.92 -14.84
C LEU A 98 18.36 23.60 -13.69
N SER A 99 18.87 23.32 -12.48
CA SER A 99 18.08 23.09 -11.26
C SER A 99 17.27 24.31 -10.80
N HIS A 100 17.68 25.51 -11.24
CA HIS A 100 17.05 26.78 -10.91
C HIS A 100 15.98 27.19 -11.94
N ILE A 101 15.95 26.56 -13.13
CA ILE A 101 14.97 26.82 -14.18
C ILE A 101 13.73 25.95 -13.92
N ARG A 102 12.58 26.58 -13.69
CA ARG A 102 11.36 25.90 -13.21
C ARG A 102 10.60 25.14 -14.30
N CYS A 103 10.71 25.53 -15.57
CA CYS A 103 10.02 24.86 -16.68
C CYS A 103 10.85 24.88 -17.97
N VAL A 104 11.06 23.73 -18.59
CA VAL A 104 11.71 23.63 -19.90
C VAL A 104 10.90 22.66 -20.74
N CYS A 105 9.89 23.13 -21.49
CA CYS A 105 8.95 22.21 -22.13
C CYS A 105 8.18 22.84 -23.30
N SER A 106 8.87 23.27 -24.35
CA SER A 106 8.26 23.25 -25.69
C SER A 106 9.25 22.66 -26.70
N GLU A 107 8.74 21.93 -27.69
CA GLU A 107 9.46 21.50 -28.90
C GLU A 107 10.80 20.75 -28.71
N MET A 108 10.92 19.91 -27.67
CA MET A 108 12.14 19.13 -27.43
C MET A 108 12.14 17.79 -28.18
N THR A 109 13.27 17.45 -28.79
CA THR A 109 13.56 16.10 -29.30
C THR A 109 13.68 15.09 -28.15
N PRO A 110 13.38 13.79 -28.37
CA PRO A 110 13.50 12.76 -27.32
C PRO A 110 14.90 12.68 -26.69
N GLU A 111 15.96 12.85 -27.49
CA GLU A 111 17.36 12.81 -27.04
C GLU A 111 17.70 13.97 -26.10
N LEU A 112 17.21 15.17 -26.41
CA LEU A 112 17.42 16.35 -25.56
C LEU A 112 16.74 16.18 -24.20
N LYS A 113 15.55 15.55 -24.16
CA LYS A 113 14.86 15.23 -22.89
C LYS A 113 15.69 14.28 -22.03
N GLU A 114 16.33 13.28 -22.63
CA GLU A 114 17.22 12.36 -21.92
C GLU A 114 18.46 13.08 -21.36
N LYS A 115 19.09 13.95 -22.15
CA LYS A 115 20.24 14.76 -21.72
C LYS A 115 19.88 15.65 -20.52
N VAL A 116 18.75 16.35 -20.59
CA VAL A 116 18.22 17.19 -19.50
C VAL A 116 17.97 16.37 -18.24
N LEU A 117 17.30 15.21 -18.36
CA LEU A 117 17.03 14.34 -17.21
C LEU A 117 18.31 13.79 -16.58
N THR A 118 19.31 13.48 -17.40
CA THR A 118 20.61 12.98 -16.92
C THR A 118 21.36 14.06 -16.15
N LEU A 119 21.36 15.30 -16.65
CA LEU A 119 22.00 16.44 -15.98
C LEU A 119 21.30 16.85 -14.68
N LEU A 120 19.96 16.80 -14.65
CA LEU A 120 19.19 17.01 -13.42
C LEU A 120 19.50 15.95 -12.36
N LYS A 121 19.69 14.68 -12.76
CA LYS A 121 20.14 13.62 -11.85
C LYS A 121 21.52 13.92 -11.29
N THR A 122 22.50 14.24 -12.14
CA THR A 122 23.87 14.57 -11.70
C THR A 122 23.88 15.74 -10.71
N THR A 123 23.10 16.80 -10.98
CA THR A 123 22.99 17.98 -10.11
C THR A 123 22.31 17.66 -8.78
N ALA A 124 21.26 16.83 -8.81
CA ALA A 124 20.57 16.36 -7.61
C ALA A 124 21.44 15.44 -6.74
N THR A 125 22.30 14.62 -7.34
CA THR A 125 23.30 13.79 -6.63
C THR A 125 24.40 14.63 -6.00
N ILE A 126 24.80 15.76 -6.62
CA ILE A 126 25.81 16.69 -6.06
C ILE A 126 25.26 17.48 -4.85
N HIS A 127 23.97 17.85 -4.86
CA HIS A 127 23.34 18.56 -3.72
C HIS A 127 22.77 17.62 -2.64
N SER A 128 22.71 16.32 -2.93
CA SER A 128 22.28 15.28 -2.01
C SER A 128 23.40 14.25 -1.90
N SER A 129 24.43 14.55 -1.12
CA SER A 129 25.34 13.52 -0.61
C SER A 129 24.48 12.42 0.01
N ASN A 130 24.45 11.25 -0.64
CA ASN A 130 23.62 10.07 -0.34
C ASN A 130 22.23 10.05 -1.01
N ALA A 131 22.21 9.82 -2.32
CA ALA A 131 21.11 9.09 -2.96
C ALA A 131 21.64 8.19 -4.07
N ASP A 132 21.36 6.91 -3.92
CA ASP A 132 21.94 5.79 -4.63
C ASP A 132 21.58 5.75 -6.13
N LYS A 133 22.43 5.09 -6.91
CA LYS A 133 22.44 5.07 -8.37
C LYS A 133 21.19 4.40 -8.95
N SER A 134 20.24 5.17 -9.49
CA SER A 134 19.15 4.63 -10.34
C SER A 134 19.34 5.01 -11.83
N VAL A 135 20.13 4.16 -12.48
CA VAL A 135 20.05 3.57 -13.83
C VAL A 135 19.46 4.42 -14.98
N THR A 136 20.28 4.53 -16.03
CA THR A 136 20.00 5.08 -17.36
C THR A 136 18.92 4.31 -18.12
N GLY A 137 18.05 5.04 -18.81
CA GLY A 137 16.96 4.50 -19.60
C GLY A 137 17.37 4.37 -21.06
N LEU A 138 17.79 3.18 -21.48
CA LEU A 138 17.69 2.66 -22.85
C LEU A 138 18.20 1.21 -22.89
N ALA A 139 19.32 0.90 -22.23
CA ALA A 139 19.87 -0.46 -22.12
C ALA A 139 19.03 -1.41 -21.23
N LYS A 140 18.25 -0.87 -20.27
CA LYS A 140 17.40 -1.67 -19.36
C LYS A 140 16.15 -2.24 -20.03
N TYR A 141 15.74 -1.69 -21.18
CA TYR A 141 14.46 -2.02 -21.82
C TYR A 141 14.45 -3.44 -22.38
N GLN A 142 15.50 -3.80 -23.11
CA GLN A 142 15.66 -5.14 -23.67
C GLN A 142 15.91 -6.18 -22.56
N LYS A 143 16.64 -5.81 -21.50
CA LYS A 143 16.88 -6.68 -20.34
C LYS A 143 15.62 -6.88 -19.49
N ALA A 144 14.77 -5.87 -19.34
CA ALA A 144 13.49 -5.95 -18.64
C ALA A 144 12.44 -6.76 -19.43
N LEU A 145 12.38 -6.59 -20.75
CA LEU A 145 11.56 -7.41 -21.64
C LEU A 145 11.98 -8.88 -21.60
N LYS A 146 13.30 -9.17 -21.68
CA LYS A 146 13.85 -10.52 -21.51
C LYS A 146 13.54 -11.10 -20.13
N LYS A 147 13.67 -10.31 -19.05
CA LYS A 147 13.32 -10.75 -17.68
C LYS A 147 11.82 -11.05 -17.53
N ARG A 148 10.93 -10.26 -18.14
CA ARG A 148 9.48 -10.53 -18.15
C ARG A 148 9.12 -11.79 -18.93
N LEU A 149 9.77 -12.05 -20.07
CA LEU A 149 9.58 -13.28 -20.85
C LEU A 149 10.10 -14.52 -20.10
N ALA A 150 11.24 -14.39 -19.41
CA ALA A 150 11.79 -15.44 -18.54
C ALA A 150 10.85 -15.75 -17.36
N GLN A 151 10.28 -14.72 -16.72
CA GLN A 151 9.28 -14.89 -15.65
C GLN A 151 7.99 -15.58 -16.13
N GLN A 152 7.68 -15.49 -17.43
CA GLN A 152 6.52 -16.13 -18.04
C GLN A 152 6.84 -17.51 -18.66
N LYS A 153 8.08 -18.01 -18.52
CA LYS A 153 8.58 -19.28 -19.10
C LYS A 153 8.41 -19.38 -20.63
N VAL A 154 8.52 -18.27 -21.36
CA VAL A 154 8.40 -18.24 -22.82
C VAL A 154 9.79 -18.20 -23.46
N ASN A 155 10.06 -19.10 -24.41
CA ASN A 155 11.33 -19.16 -25.13
C ASN A 155 11.46 -17.96 -26.09
N ALA A 156 12.48 -17.15 -25.89
CA ALA A 156 12.73 -15.91 -26.64
C ALA A 156 13.90 -16.01 -27.64
N SER A 157 14.32 -17.23 -27.99
CA SER A 157 15.52 -17.52 -28.80
C SER A 157 15.42 -17.03 -30.26
N GLN A 158 14.21 -16.82 -30.77
CA GLN A 158 13.98 -16.38 -32.16
C GLN A 158 13.85 -14.86 -32.35
N CYS A 159 13.79 -14.08 -31.25
CA CYS A 159 13.55 -12.63 -31.33
C CYS A 159 14.86 -11.84 -31.49
N LYS A 160 15.06 -11.20 -32.64
CA LYS A 160 16.27 -10.42 -32.94
C LYS A 160 16.02 -8.90 -32.89
N GLY A 161 14.79 -8.45 -33.14
CA GLY A 161 14.39 -7.04 -33.13
C GLY A 161 13.45 -6.62 -31.99
N LYS A 162 13.36 -5.31 -31.71
CA LYS A 162 12.47 -4.72 -30.67
C LYS A 162 10.99 -5.06 -30.90
N GLN A 163 10.56 -5.16 -32.15
CA GLN A 163 9.16 -5.43 -32.52
C GLN A 163 8.78 -6.90 -32.23
N ASP A 164 9.68 -7.85 -32.49
CA ASP A 164 9.47 -9.29 -32.24
C ASP A 164 9.15 -9.60 -30.77
N TYR A 165 9.87 -8.95 -29.83
CA TYR A 165 9.64 -9.16 -28.39
C TYR A 165 8.28 -8.60 -27.93
N VAL A 166 7.85 -7.48 -28.51
CA VAL A 166 6.57 -6.84 -28.16
C VAL A 166 5.39 -7.65 -28.71
N GLU A 167 5.49 -8.11 -29.94
CA GLU A 167 4.46 -8.92 -30.59
C GLU A 167 4.27 -10.27 -29.87
N LEU A 168 5.37 -10.92 -29.47
CA LEU A 168 5.32 -12.16 -28.71
C LEU A 168 4.60 -11.97 -27.35
N ILE A 169 4.90 -10.89 -26.62
CA ILE A 169 4.24 -10.59 -25.34
C ILE A 169 2.74 -10.32 -25.53
N LEU A 170 2.37 -9.57 -26.57
CA LEU A 170 0.97 -9.27 -26.87
C LEU A 170 0.18 -10.53 -27.25
N SER A 171 0.79 -11.43 -28.03
CA SER A 171 0.17 -12.70 -28.42
C SER A 171 -0.11 -13.60 -27.20
N GLU A 172 0.82 -13.63 -26.25
CA GLU A 172 0.72 -14.47 -25.05
C GLU A 172 -0.27 -13.90 -24.02
N GLN A 173 -0.35 -12.58 -23.89
CA GLN A 173 -1.38 -11.91 -23.11
C GLN A 173 -2.78 -12.17 -23.66
N LYS A 174 -2.94 -12.13 -24.99
CA LYS A 174 -4.21 -12.50 -25.66
C LYS A 174 -4.58 -13.95 -25.36
N LYS A 175 -3.65 -14.91 -25.47
CA LYS A 175 -3.90 -16.33 -25.13
C LYS A 175 -4.34 -16.51 -23.68
N LYS A 176 -3.64 -15.90 -22.72
CA LYS A 176 -4.00 -15.99 -21.29
C LYS A 176 -5.36 -15.35 -20.99
N SER A 177 -5.69 -14.23 -21.64
CA SER A 177 -7.01 -13.61 -21.50
C SER A 177 -8.14 -14.52 -22.03
N MET A 178 -7.92 -15.17 -23.18
CA MET A 178 -8.86 -16.12 -23.79
C MET A 178 -9.03 -17.39 -22.94
N GLU A 179 -7.96 -17.92 -22.35
CA GLU A 179 -8.05 -19.05 -21.40
C GLU A 179 -8.79 -18.68 -20.11
N ALA A 180 -8.56 -17.47 -19.57
CA ALA A 180 -9.27 -16.99 -18.40
C ALA A 180 -10.77 -16.83 -18.68
N ILE A 181 -11.14 -16.34 -19.87
CA ILE A 181 -12.53 -16.27 -20.34
C ILE A 181 -13.12 -17.69 -20.45
N LYS A 182 -12.43 -18.64 -21.09
CA LYS A 182 -12.89 -20.04 -21.19
C LYS A 182 -13.08 -20.70 -19.82
N LYS A 183 -12.15 -20.50 -18.88
CA LYS A 183 -12.27 -21.02 -17.50
C LYS A 183 -13.43 -20.38 -16.74
N LYS A 184 -13.65 -19.07 -16.87
CA LYS A 184 -14.83 -18.41 -16.30
C LYS A 184 -16.13 -18.92 -16.92
N GLN A 185 -16.17 -19.15 -18.22
CA GLN A 185 -17.32 -19.74 -18.93
C GLN A 185 -17.60 -21.17 -18.45
N GLN A 186 -16.56 -22.00 -18.31
CA GLN A 186 -16.68 -23.35 -17.76
C GLN A 186 -17.09 -23.35 -16.28
N ALA A 187 -16.59 -22.42 -15.48
CA ALA A 187 -16.98 -22.27 -14.08
C ALA A 187 -18.43 -21.80 -13.91
N LEU A 188 -18.91 -20.89 -14.78
CA LEU A 188 -20.32 -20.47 -14.85
C LEU A 188 -21.24 -21.64 -15.25
N VAL A 189 -20.79 -22.51 -16.16
CA VAL A 189 -21.49 -23.75 -16.53
C VAL A 189 -21.53 -24.75 -15.36
N LYS A 190 -20.46 -24.81 -14.54
CA LYS A 190 -20.38 -25.66 -13.34
C LYS A 190 -21.21 -25.14 -12.16
N LYS A 191 -21.32 -23.82 -12.01
CA LYS A 191 -22.05 -23.13 -10.91
C LYS A 191 -23.58 -23.11 -11.08
N ASN A 192 -24.11 -23.45 -12.25
CA ASN A 192 -25.55 -23.51 -12.51
C ASN A 192 -26.04 -24.98 -12.55
N PRO A 193 -26.45 -25.59 -11.42
CA PRO A 193 -26.97 -26.96 -11.38
C PRO A 193 -28.25 -27.12 -12.23
N LYS A 194 -28.98 -26.03 -12.49
CA LYS A 194 -30.19 -26.02 -13.33
C LYS A 194 -29.93 -26.36 -14.81
N LEU A 195 -28.73 -26.11 -15.35
CA LEU A 195 -28.40 -26.41 -16.75
C LEU A 195 -28.05 -27.90 -16.96
N LYS A 196 -27.48 -28.54 -15.94
CA LYS A 196 -27.21 -29.98 -15.94
C LYS A 196 -28.51 -30.77 -15.80
N ASN A 197 -29.41 -30.31 -14.93
CA ASN A 197 -30.75 -30.88 -14.76
C ASN A 197 -31.60 -30.73 -16.04
N TRP A 198 -31.51 -29.62 -16.77
CA TRP A 198 -32.20 -29.43 -18.05
C TRP A 198 -31.82 -30.47 -19.11
N ARG A 199 -30.52 -30.76 -19.27
CA ARG A 199 -30.05 -31.76 -20.26
C ARG A 199 -30.40 -33.20 -19.88
N ALA A 200 -30.58 -33.48 -18.59
CA ALA A 200 -31.04 -34.78 -18.09
C ALA A 200 -32.57 -34.92 -18.21
N ASP A 201 -33.31 -33.85 -17.92
CA ASP A 201 -34.77 -33.76 -18.01
C ASP A 201 -35.26 -33.83 -19.47
N VAL A 202 -34.53 -33.20 -20.41
CA VAL A 202 -34.80 -33.34 -21.86
C VAL A 202 -34.54 -34.77 -22.36
N ARG A 203 -33.47 -35.44 -21.89
CA ARG A 203 -33.19 -36.84 -22.22
C ARG A 203 -34.22 -37.80 -21.61
N ALA A 204 -34.65 -37.55 -20.38
CA ALA A 204 -35.68 -38.33 -19.71
C ALA A 204 -37.07 -38.16 -20.36
N ARG A 205 -37.37 -36.97 -20.91
CA ARG A 205 -38.60 -36.72 -21.69
C ARG A 205 -38.58 -37.36 -23.08
N GLN A 206 -37.42 -37.41 -23.73
CA GLN A 206 -37.25 -38.16 -24.98
C GLN A 206 -37.41 -39.68 -24.77
N ALA A 207 -36.93 -40.21 -23.63
CA ALA A 207 -37.12 -41.62 -23.27
C ALA A 207 -38.57 -41.99 -22.91
N ARG A 208 -39.42 -41.01 -22.58
CA ARG A 208 -40.85 -41.20 -22.27
C ARG A 208 -41.79 -41.04 -23.49
N GLY A 209 -41.27 -40.80 -24.69
CA GLY A 209 -42.06 -40.81 -25.93
C GLY A 209 -43.08 -39.68 -26.06
N GLU A 210 -42.91 -38.55 -25.38
CA GLU A 210 -43.81 -37.40 -25.53
C GLU A 210 -43.64 -36.74 -26.91
N SER A 211 -44.74 -36.55 -27.64
CA SER A 211 -44.72 -36.00 -28.99
C SER A 211 -44.06 -34.61 -29.05
N PHE A 212 -43.19 -34.45 -30.06
CA PHE A 212 -42.32 -33.29 -30.27
C PHE A 212 -43.06 -31.92 -30.25
N ALA A 213 -44.37 -31.92 -30.53
CA ALA A 213 -45.24 -30.75 -30.54
C ALA A 213 -45.54 -30.19 -29.12
N ARG A 214 -45.82 -31.05 -28.13
CA ARG A 214 -46.12 -30.60 -26.75
C ARG A 214 -44.87 -30.05 -26.05
N MET A 215 -43.70 -30.64 -26.34
CA MET A 215 -42.40 -30.18 -25.87
C MET A 215 -42.07 -28.78 -26.43
N LYS A 216 -42.34 -28.53 -27.72
CA LYS A 216 -42.12 -27.22 -28.36
C LYS A 216 -43.05 -26.14 -27.78
N LEU A 217 -44.30 -26.50 -27.45
CA LEU A 217 -45.27 -25.61 -26.82
C LEU A 217 -44.87 -25.21 -25.40
N ALA A 218 -44.40 -26.17 -24.60
CA ALA A 218 -43.94 -25.92 -23.23
C ALA A 218 -42.66 -25.05 -23.19
N ILE A 219 -41.72 -25.30 -24.11
CA ILE A 219 -40.51 -24.49 -24.29
C ILE A 219 -40.86 -23.07 -24.72
N ALA A 220 -41.80 -22.90 -25.66
CA ALA A 220 -42.27 -21.60 -26.10
C ALA A 220 -42.98 -20.83 -24.97
N ALA A 221 -43.80 -21.49 -24.16
CA ALA A 221 -44.49 -20.88 -23.02
C ALA A 221 -43.52 -20.41 -21.93
N PHE A 222 -42.50 -21.20 -21.62
CA PHE A 222 -41.45 -20.82 -20.65
C PHE A 222 -40.58 -19.67 -21.15
N ALA A 223 -40.25 -19.66 -22.45
CA ALA A 223 -39.52 -18.56 -23.08
C ALA A 223 -40.33 -17.26 -23.09
N LYS A 224 -41.65 -17.36 -23.32
CA LYS A 224 -42.57 -16.20 -23.30
C LYS A 224 -42.68 -15.57 -21.91
N ARG A 225 -42.82 -16.40 -20.85
CA ARG A 225 -42.85 -15.92 -19.45
C ARG A 225 -41.55 -15.23 -19.05
N LYS A 226 -40.39 -15.78 -19.42
CA LYS A 226 -39.09 -15.13 -19.20
C LYS A 226 -38.92 -13.83 -19.97
N ALA A 227 -39.44 -13.75 -21.20
CA ALA A 227 -39.41 -12.54 -22.00
C ALA A 227 -40.32 -11.44 -21.44
N GLU A 228 -41.47 -11.80 -20.86
CA GLU A 228 -42.38 -10.88 -20.17
C GLU A 228 -41.81 -10.34 -18.86
N GLU A 229 -41.16 -11.19 -18.06
CA GLU A 229 -40.45 -10.78 -16.84
C GLU A 229 -39.33 -9.78 -17.15
N LYS A 230 -38.55 -10.06 -18.22
CA LYS A 230 -37.48 -9.17 -18.70
C LYS A 230 -38.02 -7.86 -19.27
N LYS A 231 -39.19 -7.88 -19.93
CA LYS A 231 -39.90 -6.68 -20.40
C LYS A 231 -40.43 -5.83 -19.25
N LYS A 232 -40.94 -6.43 -18.17
CA LYS A 232 -41.37 -5.71 -16.95
C LYS A 232 -40.20 -5.00 -16.27
N LEU A 233 -39.09 -5.71 -16.06
CA LEU A 233 -37.83 -5.15 -15.51
C LEU A 233 -37.21 -4.07 -16.42
N GLN A 234 -37.35 -4.18 -17.75
CA GLN A 234 -36.92 -3.14 -18.68
C GLN A 234 -37.84 -1.92 -18.67
N MET A 235 -39.16 -2.09 -18.53
CA MET A 235 -40.13 -0.99 -18.48
C MET A 235 -39.97 -0.13 -17.22
N GLU A 236 -39.69 -0.74 -16.06
CA GLU A 236 -39.33 -0.01 -14.83
C GLU A 236 -38.06 0.86 -15.00
N ARG A 237 -37.08 0.38 -15.77
CA ARG A 237 -35.84 1.13 -16.07
C ARG A 237 -35.95 2.14 -17.21
N THR A 238 -36.97 2.05 -18.08
CA THR A 238 -37.11 2.94 -19.26
C THR A 238 -37.99 4.16 -19.05
N GLY A 239 -38.78 4.21 -17.97
CA GLY A 239 -39.56 5.41 -17.60
C GLY A 239 -38.69 6.68 -17.48
N SER A 240 -37.43 6.53 -17.02
CA SER A 240 -36.48 7.65 -16.89
C SER A 240 -35.56 7.85 -18.11
N LYS A 241 -35.61 6.99 -19.15
CA LYS A 241 -34.66 7.00 -20.29
C LYS A 241 -35.30 7.25 -21.66
N ARG A 242 -36.63 7.43 -21.75
CA ARG A 242 -37.34 7.57 -23.04
C ARG A 242 -37.07 8.88 -23.79
N ILE A 243 -36.60 9.93 -23.13
CA ILE A 243 -36.39 11.24 -23.75
C ILE A 243 -35.15 11.26 -24.67
N CYS A 244 -34.17 10.37 -24.48
CA CYS A 244 -32.86 10.51 -25.12
C CYS A 244 -32.58 9.57 -26.31
N LYS A 245 -33.55 8.74 -26.74
CA LYS A 245 -33.29 7.65 -27.72
C LYS A 245 -33.82 7.88 -29.14
N SER A 246 -34.48 9.02 -29.42
CA SER A 246 -35.08 9.26 -30.74
C SER A 246 -34.14 9.91 -31.77
N PHE A 247 -32.90 10.26 -31.43
CA PHE A 247 -31.95 10.86 -32.36
C PHE A 247 -30.54 10.30 -32.13
N ALA A 248 -30.19 9.23 -32.85
CA ALA A 248 -28.81 8.94 -33.30
C ALA A 248 -28.74 7.54 -33.95
N ASN A 249 -28.87 7.50 -35.28
CA ASN A 249 -28.39 6.37 -36.08
C ASN A 249 -26.87 6.54 -36.26
N ASN A 250 -26.06 5.92 -35.39
CA ASN A 250 -24.64 5.68 -35.66
C ASN A 250 -24.10 4.54 -34.79
N ALA A 251 -23.68 3.44 -35.43
CA ALA A 251 -23.20 2.21 -34.78
C ALA A 251 -21.93 2.41 -33.93
N ALA A 252 -21.11 3.41 -34.25
CA ALA A 252 -19.93 3.77 -33.46
C ALA A 252 -20.32 4.31 -32.06
N MET A 253 -21.41 5.07 -31.96
CA MET A 253 -21.87 5.63 -30.68
C MET A 253 -22.52 4.56 -29.79
N ALA A 254 -23.12 3.53 -30.39
CA ALA A 254 -23.67 2.39 -29.66
C ALA A 254 -22.57 1.58 -28.95
N GLN A 255 -21.40 1.39 -29.59
CA GLN A 255 -20.22 0.80 -28.94
C GLN A 255 -19.70 1.67 -27.78
N TYR A 256 -19.64 3.00 -27.96
CA TYR A 256 -19.23 3.91 -26.89
C TYR A 256 -20.21 3.93 -25.70
N MET A 257 -21.50 3.64 -25.90
CA MET A 257 -22.49 3.59 -24.83
C MET A 257 -22.59 2.21 -24.15
N ASP A 258 -22.34 1.11 -24.87
CA ASP A 258 -22.26 -0.24 -24.28
C ASP A 258 -21.08 -0.35 -23.30
N ASP A 259 -19.94 0.28 -23.63
CA ASP A 259 -18.76 0.37 -22.75
C ASP A 259 -19.01 1.20 -21.47
N PHE A 260 -20.09 1.99 -21.38
CA PHE A 260 -20.48 2.73 -20.18
C PHE A 260 -21.43 1.95 -19.24
N ASP A 261 -22.11 0.91 -19.74
CA ASP A 261 -23.14 0.16 -18.97
C ASP A 261 -22.52 -0.90 -18.02
N ASP A 262 -21.24 -1.26 -18.21
CA ASP A 262 -20.51 -2.26 -17.39
C ASP A 262 -19.63 -1.66 -16.27
N GLY A 263 -19.58 -0.33 -16.11
CA GLY A 263 -18.77 0.32 -15.08
C GLY A 263 -17.26 0.13 -15.20
N GLU A 264 -16.78 -0.54 -16.25
CA GLU A 264 -15.36 -0.63 -16.59
C GLU A 264 -14.96 0.60 -17.40
N LEU A 265 -14.04 1.41 -16.86
CA LEU A 265 -13.42 2.51 -17.59
C LEU A 265 -12.89 2.00 -18.94
N PRO A 266 -13.08 2.74 -20.06
CA PRO A 266 -12.63 2.32 -21.39
C PRO A 266 -11.16 1.95 -21.30
N MET A 267 -10.86 0.69 -21.61
CA MET A 267 -9.52 0.13 -21.42
C MET A 267 -8.53 0.86 -22.33
N VAL A 268 -7.72 1.74 -21.73
CA VAL A 268 -6.72 2.54 -22.45
C VAL A 268 -5.79 1.61 -23.23
N LYS A 269 -5.72 1.81 -24.56
CA LYS A 269 -4.76 1.10 -25.41
C LYS A 269 -3.35 1.38 -24.87
N LEU A 270 -2.68 0.34 -24.39
CA LEU A 270 -1.31 0.43 -23.90
C LEU A 270 -0.39 0.86 -25.06
N GLY A 271 0.04 2.12 -25.04
CA GLY A 271 1.01 2.65 -26.00
C GLY A 271 2.45 2.42 -25.58
N ASP A 272 3.41 2.78 -26.44
CA ASP A 272 4.85 2.60 -26.22
C ASP A 272 5.36 3.22 -24.91
N ALA A 273 4.78 4.35 -24.49
CA ALA A 273 5.11 5.01 -23.21
C ALA A 273 4.83 4.11 -21.99
N SER A 274 3.77 3.31 -22.04
CA SER A 274 3.38 2.40 -20.95
C SER A 274 4.28 1.16 -20.85
N ILE A 275 4.96 0.81 -21.95
CA ILE A 275 5.98 -0.24 -21.98
C ILE A 275 7.26 0.25 -21.27
N ALA A 276 7.51 1.57 -21.31
CA ALA A 276 8.72 2.19 -20.78
C ALA A 276 8.65 2.52 -19.29
N SER A 277 7.46 2.90 -18.83
CA SER A 277 7.24 3.33 -17.46
C SER A 277 7.15 2.14 -16.50
N PRO A 278 7.82 2.18 -15.33
CA PRO A 278 7.63 1.17 -14.29
C PRO A 278 6.22 1.22 -13.67
N PHE A 279 5.54 2.36 -13.74
CA PHE A 279 4.17 2.58 -13.28
C PHE A 279 3.29 3.00 -14.46
N THR A 280 2.15 2.35 -14.63
CA THR A 280 1.16 2.67 -15.68
C THR A 280 -0.17 2.99 -15.03
N SER A 281 -0.65 4.24 -15.18
CA SER A 281 -2.00 4.61 -14.72
C SER A 281 -3.05 4.09 -15.70
N ARG A 282 -4.03 3.34 -15.19
CA ARG A 282 -5.18 2.88 -15.98
C ARG A 282 -6.26 3.95 -16.13
N ALA A 283 -6.34 4.88 -15.17
CA ALA A 283 -7.25 6.01 -15.24
C ALA A 283 -6.57 7.23 -15.89
N PRO A 284 -7.25 7.98 -16.76
CA PRO A 284 -6.74 9.22 -17.36
C PRO A 284 -6.76 10.36 -16.34
N SER A 285 -5.97 10.24 -15.26
CA SER A 285 -5.89 11.22 -14.19
C SER A 285 -4.46 11.39 -13.67
N ILE A 286 -4.10 12.64 -13.36
CA ILE A 286 -2.81 13.00 -12.76
C ILE A 286 -2.77 12.62 -11.26
N LYS A 287 -3.92 12.33 -10.63
CA LYS A 287 -4.00 11.93 -9.21
C LYS A 287 -3.10 10.74 -8.88
N GLY A 288 -2.97 9.78 -9.80
CA GLY A 288 -2.09 8.62 -9.63
C GLY A 288 -0.63 8.98 -9.36
N CYS A 289 -0.13 10.11 -9.88
CA CYS A 289 1.23 10.58 -9.58
C CYS A 289 1.35 11.01 -8.11
N VAL A 290 0.35 11.72 -7.58
CA VAL A 290 0.32 12.13 -6.17
C VAL A 290 0.19 10.91 -5.26
N ASP A 291 -0.63 9.93 -5.64
CA ASP A 291 -0.80 8.69 -4.88
C ASP A 291 0.48 7.85 -4.84
N ILE A 292 1.22 7.76 -5.96
CA ILE A 292 2.54 7.12 -5.99
C ILE A 292 3.52 7.83 -5.05
N ILE A 293 3.54 9.17 -5.02
CA ILE A 293 4.42 9.93 -4.12
C ILE A 293 4.03 9.71 -2.65
N ARG A 294 2.73 9.73 -2.32
CA ARG A 294 2.23 9.43 -0.97
C ARG A 294 2.65 8.03 -0.53
N GLN A 295 2.40 7.03 -1.39
CA GLN A 295 2.76 5.64 -1.10
C GLN A 295 4.27 5.46 -0.99
N GLY A 296 5.06 6.11 -1.84
CA GLY A 296 6.52 6.05 -1.80
C GLY A 296 7.09 6.64 -0.51
N ARG A 297 6.52 7.75 -0.01
CA ARG A 297 6.92 8.34 1.28
C ARG A 297 6.54 7.46 2.46
N CYS A 298 5.34 6.89 2.46
CA CYS A 298 4.93 5.92 3.47
C CYS A 298 5.86 4.70 3.46
N ALA A 299 6.12 4.12 2.29
CA ALA A 299 6.99 2.97 2.12
C ALA A 299 8.41 3.24 2.63
N LEU A 300 8.98 4.42 2.32
CA LEU A 300 10.32 4.78 2.80
C LEU A 300 10.38 4.84 4.33
N VAL A 301 9.40 5.47 4.99
CA VAL A 301 9.34 5.51 6.46
C VAL A 301 9.13 4.11 7.03
N THR A 302 8.25 3.30 6.42
CA THR A 302 8.01 1.90 6.82
C THR A 302 9.29 1.06 6.72
N THR A 303 10.09 1.24 5.66
CA THR A 303 11.37 0.53 5.51
C THR A 303 12.37 0.95 6.58
N MET A 304 12.49 2.24 6.88
CA MET A 304 13.42 2.74 7.91
C MET A 304 13.07 2.18 9.30
N GLN A 305 11.80 2.24 9.71
CA GLN A 305 11.38 1.69 11.01
C GLN A 305 11.53 0.17 11.08
N MET A 306 11.28 -0.56 9.98
CA MET A 306 11.48 -2.01 9.94
C MET A 306 12.95 -2.38 10.15
N TYR A 307 13.88 -1.60 9.59
CA TYR A 307 15.31 -1.81 9.84
C TYR A 307 15.71 -1.55 11.29
N GLN A 308 15.16 -0.51 11.93
CA GLN A 308 15.42 -0.25 13.35
C GLN A 308 14.89 -1.38 14.24
N ILE A 309 13.64 -1.81 14.00
CA ILE A 309 13.00 -2.90 14.75
C ILE A 309 13.79 -4.20 14.60
N LEU A 310 14.18 -4.55 13.37
CA LEU A 310 14.95 -5.76 13.11
C LEU A 310 16.33 -5.72 13.81
N ALA A 311 17.04 -4.60 13.71
CA ALA A 311 18.36 -4.46 14.31
C ALA A 311 18.32 -4.61 15.85
N ILE A 312 17.38 -3.93 16.52
CA ILE A 312 17.28 -3.98 17.99
C ILE A 312 16.80 -5.37 18.44
N ASN A 313 15.81 -5.97 17.78
CA ASN A 313 15.33 -7.31 18.11
C ASN A 313 16.43 -8.38 17.96
N CYS A 314 17.24 -8.30 16.91
CA CYS A 314 18.39 -9.21 16.73
C CYS A 314 19.39 -9.09 17.87
N LEU A 315 19.71 -7.87 18.33
CA LEU A 315 20.64 -7.65 19.43
C LEU A 315 20.11 -8.17 20.76
N ILE A 316 18.84 -7.89 21.08
CA ILE A 316 18.17 -8.41 22.28
C ILE A 316 18.17 -9.94 22.28
N SER A 317 17.80 -10.54 21.15
CA SER A 317 17.70 -12.00 21.02
C SER A 317 19.08 -12.66 21.13
N SER A 318 20.11 -12.06 20.54
CA SER A 318 21.50 -12.54 20.63
C SER A 318 21.99 -12.53 22.07
N TYR A 319 21.75 -11.45 22.82
CA TYR A 319 22.15 -11.38 24.22
C TYR A 319 21.36 -12.37 25.09
N SER A 320 20.04 -12.43 24.90
CA SER A 320 19.16 -13.33 25.65
C SER A 320 19.57 -14.80 25.46
N LEU A 321 19.87 -15.20 24.22
CA LEU A 321 20.34 -16.55 23.91
C LEU A 321 21.73 -16.83 24.49
N SER A 322 22.61 -15.82 24.51
CA SER A 322 23.94 -15.93 25.12
C SER A 322 23.88 -16.19 26.62
N VAL A 323 23.02 -15.46 27.36
CA VAL A 323 22.84 -15.64 28.81
C VAL A 323 22.31 -17.04 29.11
N LEU A 324 21.28 -17.47 28.40
CA LEU A 324 20.68 -18.79 28.57
C LEU A 324 21.67 -19.92 28.28
N TYR A 325 22.51 -19.75 27.25
CA TYR A 325 23.55 -20.71 26.92
C TYR A 325 24.61 -20.81 28.03
N LEU A 326 25.09 -19.67 28.54
CA LEU A 326 26.10 -19.63 29.62
C LEU A 326 25.57 -20.20 30.94
N ASP A 327 24.33 -19.89 31.29
CA ASP A 327 23.68 -20.35 32.52
C ASP A 327 23.06 -21.74 32.38
N LYS A 328 23.21 -22.40 31.22
CA LYS A 328 22.70 -23.74 30.90
C LYS A 328 21.18 -23.88 31.10
N VAL A 329 20.45 -22.80 30.82
CA VAL A 329 18.99 -22.73 30.87
C VAL A 329 18.43 -22.75 29.45
N LYS A 330 17.29 -23.42 29.24
CA LYS A 330 16.59 -23.46 27.94
C LYS A 330 15.29 -22.64 27.98
N TRP A 331 14.78 -22.25 26.81
CA TRP A 331 13.41 -21.71 26.69
C TRP A 331 12.39 -22.84 26.78
N ALA A 332 11.21 -22.55 27.31
CA ALA A 332 10.07 -23.43 27.10
C ALA A 332 9.61 -23.35 25.62
N ASN A 333 9.16 -24.46 25.05
CA ASN A 333 8.60 -24.46 23.70
C ASN A 333 7.36 -23.54 23.60
N SER A 334 6.52 -23.51 24.64
CA SER A 334 5.35 -22.62 24.72
C SER A 334 5.74 -21.14 24.73
N GLN A 335 6.79 -20.78 25.46
CA GLN A 335 7.36 -19.42 25.51
C GLN A 335 7.87 -18.98 24.14
N MET A 336 8.64 -19.83 23.46
CA MET A 336 9.15 -19.53 22.12
C MET A 336 8.02 -19.35 21.09
N MET A 337 6.99 -20.20 21.14
CA MET A 337 5.81 -20.05 20.28
C MET A 337 5.06 -18.75 20.56
N ALA A 338 4.84 -18.40 21.83
CA ALA A 338 4.12 -17.18 22.22
C ALA A 338 4.83 -15.91 21.72
N LEU A 339 6.14 -15.80 21.97
CA LEU A 339 6.94 -14.66 21.50
C LEU A 339 6.98 -14.58 19.98
N GLY A 340 7.12 -15.73 19.29
CA GLY A 340 7.10 -15.83 17.83
C GLY A 340 5.76 -15.40 17.22
N MET A 341 4.64 -15.80 17.82
CA MET A 341 3.30 -15.39 17.37
C MET A 341 3.08 -13.88 17.52
N ILE A 342 3.40 -13.32 18.68
CA ILE A 342 3.28 -11.88 18.95
C ILE A 342 4.11 -11.08 17.95
N SER A 343 5.38 -11.47 17.78
CA SER A 343 6.30 -10.80 16.84
C SER A 343 5.83 -10.89 15.38
N THR A 344 5.28 -12.04 14.97
CA THR A 344 4.76 -12.24 13.62
C THR A 344 3.53 -11.37 13.36
N VAL A 345 2.57 -11.34 14.29
CA VAL A 345 1.35 -10.51 14.17
C VAL A 345 1.72 -9.03 14.12
N ALA A 346 2.64 -8.58 14.98
CA ALA A 346 3.15 -7.21 14.97
C ALA A 346 3.83 -6.87 13.63
N SER A 347 4.71 -7.74 13.12
CA SER A 347 5.44 -7.53 11.87
C SER A 347 4.53 -7.47 10.64
N ILE A 348 3.53 -8.36 10.55
CA ILE A 348 2.54 -8.34 9.47
C ILE A 348 1.76 -7.04 9.52
N THR A 349 1.34 -6.60 10.70
CA THR A 349 0.50 -5.41 10.81
C THR A 349 1.28 -4.11 10.60
N LEU A 350 2.56 -4.10 10.97
CA LEU A 350 3.51 -3.03 10.67
C LEU A 350 3.67 -2.83 9.15
N SER A 351 3.73 -3.92 8.37
CA SER A 351 3.84 -3.86 6.91
C SER A 351 2.60 -3.27 6.24
N ARG A 352 1.43 -3.30 6.91
CA ARG A 352 0.16 -2.77 6.42
C ARG A 352 -0.06 -1.29 6.80
N ALA A 353 1.03 -0.52 6.87
CA ALA A 353 0.96 0.92 7.08
C ALA A 353 0.26 1.62 5.90
N THR A 354 -0.66 2.53 6.22
CA THR A 354 -1.44 3.28 5.23
C THR A 354 -0.96 4.72 5.13
N PRO A 355 -0.80 5.27 3.90
CA PRO A 355 -0.40 6.65 3.71
C PRO A 355 -1.50 7.62 4.15
N LEU A 356 -1.11 8.85 4.47
CA LEU A 356 -2.06 9.94 4.71
C LEU A 356 -2.57 10.54 3.38
N ASP A 357 -3.85 10.92 3.34
CA ASP A 357 -4.46 11.55 2.16
C ASP A 357 -3.88 12.95 1.87
N LYS A 358 -3.33 13.62 2.89
CA LYS A 358 -2.69 14.93 2.75
C LYS A 358 -1.17 14.77 2.74
N LEU A 359 -0.53 15.38 1.75
CA LEU A 359 0.93 15.38 1.62
C LEU A 359 1.51 16.48 2.52
N SER A 360 2.38 16.11 3.46
CA SER A 360 3.08 17.09 4.30
C SER A 360 4.28 17.72 3.56
N PRO A 361 4.63 18.99 3.85
CA PRO A 361 5.74 19.69 3.18
C PRO A 361 7.12 19.18 3.61
N VAL A 362 7.21 18.48 4.74
CA VAL A 362 8.45 17.92 5.30
C VAL A 362 8.84 16.64 4.55
N ARG A 363 10.13 16.36 4.34
CA ARG A 363 10.61 15.13 3.69
C ARG A 363 10.94 14.04 4.73
N PRO A 364 10.68 12.76 4.44
CA PRO A 364 11.10 11.66 5.31
C PRO A 364 12.61 11.48 5.29
N LEU A 365 13.15 10.86 6.35
CA LEU A 365 14.57 10.49 6.42
C LEU A 365 14.87 9.37 5.44
N THR A 366 16.00 9.47 4.73
CA THR A 366 16.37 8.58 3.62
C THR A 366 17.40 7.53 3.98
N SER A 367 18.04 7.64 5.15
CA SER A 367 19.11 6.73 5.59
C SER A 367 19.04 6.48 7.09
N ILE A 368 19.33 5.23 7.49
CA ILE A 368 19.44 4.81 8.90
C ILE A 368 20.59 5.53 9.61
N PHE A 369 21.67 5.84 8.88
CA PHE A 369 22.83 6.54 9.41
C PHE A 369 22.61 8.04 9.61
N HIS A 370 21.37 8.52 9.44
CA HIS A 370 21.03 9.87 9.86
C HIS A 370 21.19 9.97 11.39
N PRO A 371 21.86 11.00 11.94
CA PRO A 371 22.16 11.10 13.38
C PRO A 371 20.95 10.87 14.28
N ALA A 372 19.77 11.38 13.88
CA ALA A 372 18.51 11.17 14.57
C ALA A 372 18.13 9.68 14.76
N LEU A 373 18.23 8.88 13.68
CA LEU A 373 17.82 7.47 13.70
C LEU A 373 18.90 6.60 14.33
N PHE A 374 20.18 6.90 14.04
CA PHE A 374 21.30 6.16 14.60
C PHE A 374 21.44 6.37 16.11
N SER A 375 21.30 7.60 16.60
CA SER A 375 21.36 7.90 18.03
C SER A 375 20.15 7.32 18.79
N SER A 376 18.96 7.33 18.17
CA SER A 376 17.79 6.64 18.73
C SER A 376 18.02 5.13 18.82
N LEU A 377 18.52 4.50 17.75
CA LEU A 377 18.85 3.07 17.71
C LEU A 377 19.88 2.70 18.79
N ALA A 378 20.99 3.45 18.86
CA ALA A 378 22.07 3.17 19.80
C ALA A 378 21.63 3.31 21.26
N GLY A 379 20.85 4.36 21.60
CA GLY A 379 20.37 4.54 22.96
C GLY A 379 19.25 3.58 23.34
N GLN A 380 18.34 3.23 22.43
CA GLN A 380 17.37 2.15 22.68
C GLN A 380 18.11 0.83 22.96
N PHE A 381 19.11 0.48 22.15
CA PHE A 381 19.93 -0.70 22.39
C PHE A 381 20.61 -0.67 23.76
N ALA A 382 21.24 0.45 24.13
CA ALA A 382 21.89 0.60 25.43
C ALA A 382 20.91 0.47 26.61
N LEU A 383 19.71 1.05 26.50
CA LEU A 383 18.66 0.95 27.53
C LEU A 383 18.15 -0.49 27.68
N HIS A 384 17.80 -1.16 26.57
CA HIS A 384 17.32 -2.54 26.58
C HIS A 384 18.40 -3.51 27.09
N LEU A 385 19.65 -3.33 26.65
CA LEU A 385 20.77 -4.15 27.10
C LEU A 385 21.07 -3.94 28.59
N GLY A 386 21.10 -2.68 29.05
CA GLY A 386 21.33 -2.35 30.46
C GLY A 386 20.25 -2.92 31.37
N CYS A 387 18.97 -2.79 30.98
CA CYS A 387 17.83 -3.38 31.69
C CYS A 387 17.94 -4.90 31.76
N MET A 388 18.25 -5.55 30.63
CA MET A 388 18.41 -7.00 30.56
C MET A 388 19.57 -7.48 31.45
N ILE A 389 20.75 -6.84 31.38
CA ILE A 389 21.90 -7.18 32.24
C ILE A 389 21.52 -7.09 33.71
N TYR A 390 20.87 -5.99 34.13
CA TYR A 390 20.48 -5.77 35.52
C TYR A 390 19.49 -6.83 36.02
N LEU A 391 18.43 -7.11 35.26
CA LEU A 391 17.42 -8.08 35.67
C LEU A 391 17.92 -9.52 35.61
N THR A 392 18.78 -9.86 34.65
CA THR A 392 19.46 -11.14 34.63
C THR A 392 20.32 -11.32 35.88
N ASN A 393 21.12 -10.31 36.26
CA ASN A 393 21.95 -10.40 37.47
C ASN A 393 21.09 -10.53 38.74
N LEU A 394 20.00 -9.77 38.82
CA LEU A 394 19.04 -9.89 39.92
C LEU A 394 18.41 -11.29 39.96
N ALA A 395 18.01 -11.84 38.81
CA ALA A 395 17.46 -13.19 38.72
C ALA A 395 18.45 -14.27 39.17
N LYS A 396 19.77 -14.07 38.98
CA LYS A 396 20.81 -14.98 39.49
C LYS A 396 20.84 -15.00 41.02
N GLU A 397 20.75 -13.84 41.66
CA GLU A 397 20.77 -13.72 43.12
C GLU A 397 19.58 -14.45 43.77
N TYR A 398 18.41 -14.42 43.11
CA TYR A 398 17.20 -15.10 43.58
C TYR A 398 17.07 -16.56 43.12
N THR A 399 18.02 -17.09 42.34
CA THR A 399 18.00 -18.49 41.91
C THR A 399 18.87 -19.33 42.84
N PRO A 400 18.33 -20.32 43.57
CA PRO A 400 19.12 -21.15 44.48
C PRO A 400 20.20 -21.94 43.73
N GLU A 401 21.42 -21.97 44.29
CA GLU A 401 22.56 -22.70 43.75
C GLU A 401 22.25 -24.21 43.70
N GLY A 402 22.31 -24.81 42.50
CA GLY A 402 22.09 -26.26 42.28
C GLY A 402 20.96 -26.65 41.31
N VAL A 403 20.10 -25.72 40.89
CA VAL A 403 19.01 -25.98 39.90
C VAL A 403 19.49 -25.79 38.44
N THR A 404 20.76 -25.42 38.24
CA THR A 404 21.33 -24.92 36.98
C THR A 404 21.74 -25.99 35.95
N HIS A 405 21.28 -27.23 36.10
CA HIS A 405 21.58 -28.31 35.15
C HIS A 405 20.30 -28.89 34.57
N SER A 406 19.85 -28.27 33.48
CA SER A 406 18.93 -28.96 32.55
C SER A 406 19.69 -30.11 31.92
N GLU A 407 19.22 -31.34 32.07
CA GLU A 407 19.79 -32.48 31.35
C GLU A 407 19.67 -32.27 29.83
N PRO A 408 20.51 -32.92 29.00
CA PRO A 408 20.45 -32.80 27.55
C PRO A 408 19.11 -33.33 26.99
N GLY A 409 18.10 -32.46 26.90
CA GLY A 409 16.83 -32.79 26.24
C GLY A 409 15.59 -32.28 26.97
N GLU A 410 15.67 -32.08 28.29
CA GLU A 410 14.51 -31.74 29.11
C GLU A 410 14.56 -30.27 29.59
N PHE A 411 13.44 -29.57 29.46
CA PHE A 411 13.29 -28.20 29.96
C PHE A 411 12.86 -28.24 31.42
N LYS A 412 13.68 -27.69 32.31
CA LYS A 412 13.31 -27.46 33.72
C LYS A 412 12.92 -25.99 33.90
N PRO A 413 11.71 -25.69 34.42
CA PRO A 413 11.28 -24.33 34.69
C PRO A 413 12.25 -23.65 35.68
N SER A 414 12.70 -22.43 35.36
CA SER A 414 13.59 -21.66 36.21
C SER A 414 13.13 -20.21 36.31
N VAL A 415 13.51 -19.54 37.41
CA VAL A 415 13.28 -18.09 37.57
C VAL A 415 14.00 -17.33 36.46
N MET A 416 15.21 -17.78 36.08
CA MET A 416 16.00 -17.20 34.99
C MET A 416 15.28 -17.23 33.63
N SER A 417 14.77 -18.40 33.21
CA SER A 417 14.04 -18.52 31.93
C SER A 417 12.79 -17.66 31.92
N THR A 418 12.08 -17.58 33.05
CA THR A 418 10.90 -16.75 33.22
C THR A 418 11.22 -15.26 33.06
N VAL A 419 12.25 -14.77 33.76
CA VAL A 419 12.64 -13.35 33.71
C VAL A 419 13.10 -12.96 32.31
N ILE A 420 13.92 -13.79 31.66
CA ILE A 420 14.37 -13.54 30.28
C ILE A 420 13.20 -13.57 29.29
N PHE A 421 12.24 -14.49 29.47
CA PHE A 421 11.01 -14.53 28.66
C PHE A 421 10.22 -13.22 28.78
N LEU A 422 9.97 -12.74 30.01
CA LEU A 422 9.19 -11.53 30.26
C LEU A 422 9.87 -10.28 29.70
N ILE A 423 11.17 -10.13 29.93
CA ILE A 423 11.93 -8.97 29.42
C ILE A 423 11.96 -8.98 27.89
N ASN A 424 12.28 -10.11 27.27
CA ASN A 424 12.31 -10.21 25.80
C ASN A 424 10.93 -9.94 25.19
N GLY A 425 9.86 -10.38 25.87
CA GLY A 425 8.47 -10.04 25.53
C GLY A 425 8.19 -8.53 25.55
N VAL A 426 8.47 -7.85 26.67
CA VAL A 426 8.30 -6.39 26.78
C VAL A 426 9.15 -5.65 25.78
N GLN A 427 10.42 -6.03 25.64
CA GLN A 427 11.37 -5.37 24.75
C GLN A 427 10.92 -5.47 23.28
N THR A 428 10.50 -6.65 22.82
CA THR A 428 9.99 -6.84 21.46
C THR A 428 8.79 -5.94 21.16
N VAL A 429 7.86 -5.84 22.12
CA VAL A 429 6.66 -4.99 22.05
C VAL A 429 7.07 -3.51 22.07
N SER A 430 7.93 -3.11 23.01
CA SER A 430 8.45 -1.75 23.18
C SER A 430 9.12 -1.24 21.91
N VAL A 431 10.03 -2.03 21.34
CA VAL A 431 10.75 -1.70 20.11
C VAL A 431 9.78 -1.47 18.95
N CYS A 432 8.74 -2.29 18.82
CA CYS A 432 7.71 -2.10 17.80
C CYS A 432 6.89 -0.82 18.03
N ALA A 433 6.56 -0.52 19.29
CA ALA A 433 5.77 0.65 19.67
C ALA A 433 6.52 1.97 19.46
N VAL A 434 7.76 2.05 19.96
CA VAL A 434 8.60 3.26 19.95
C VAL A 434 9.05 3.61 18.53
N ASN A 435 9.44 2.60 17.74
CA ASN A 435 9.93 2.85 16.39
C ASN A 435 8.81 3.06 15.35
N TYR A 436 7.53 2.85 15.71
CA TYR A 436 6.41 3.13 14.82
C TYR A 436 6.20 4.65 14.64
N LYS A 437 6.66 5.20 13.53
CA LYS A 437 6.56 6.65 13.26
C LYS A 437 5.26 7.00 12.55
N GLY A 438 4.23 7.49 13.26
CA GLY A 438 2.95 7.85 12.63
C GLY A 438 2.99 9.10 11.72
N ARG A 439 2.24 10.13 12.14
CA ARG A 439 2.16 11.40 11.42
C ARG A 439 3.53 12.11 11.43
N PRO A 440 3.94 12.80 10.34
CA PRO A 440 3.13 13.36 9.26
C PRO A 440 3.14 12.59 7.93
N PHE A 441 3.61 11.34 7.90
CA PHE A 441 3.77 10.57 6.65
C PHE A 441 2.78 9.41 6.51
N MET A 442 2.46 8.73 7.61
CA MET A 442 1.51 7.62 7.65
C MET A 442 0.49 7.80 8.76
N LYS A 443 -0.56 6.99 8.73
CA LYS A 443 -1.55 6.96 9.81
C LYS A 443 -0.89 6.55 11.13
N PRO A 444 -1.32 7.11 12.26
CA PRO A 444 -0.82 6.72 13.57
C PRO A 444 -1.25 5.29 13.94
N MET A 445 -0.58 4.70 14.94
CA MET A 445 -0.89 3.36 15.44
C MET A 445 -2.36 3.23 15.89
N THR A 446 -2.95 4.31 16.40
CA THR A 446 -4.36 4.40 16.82
C THR A 446 -5.35 4.14 15.69
N GLU A 447 -4.98 4.42 14.43
CA GLU A 447 -5.83 4.18 13.26
C GLU A 447 -5.56 2.80 12.61
N ASN A 448 -4.55 2.07 13.09
CA ASN A 448 -4.26 0.70 12.65
C ASN A 448 -4.73 -0.30 13.71
N PRO A 449 -5.97 -0.82 13.62
CA PRO A 449 -6.56 -1.62 14.68
C PRO A 449 -5.76 -2.89 14.97
N GLY A 450 -5.17 -3.53 13.95
CA GLY A 450 -4.40 -4.76 14.17
C GLY A 450 -3.12 -4.51 14.97
N LEU A 451 -2.42 -3.40 14.73
CA LEU A 451 -1.18 -3.07 15.46
C LEU A 451 -1.51 -2.60 16.87
N LEU A 452 -2.58 -1.81 17.03
CA LEU A 452 -3.01 -1.32 18.32
C LEU A 452 -3.47 -2.46 19.24
N TYR A 453 -4.30 -3.38 18.74
CA TYR A 453 -4.79 -4.51 19.54
C TYR A 453 -3.69 -5.53 19.82
N SER A 454 -2.81 -5.83 18.85
CA SER A 454 -1.71 -6.77 19.10
C SER A 454 -0.78 -6.25 20.19
N LEU A 455 -0.37 -4.98 20.11
CA LEU A 455 0.48 -4.35 21.10
C LEU A 455 -0.21 -4.24 22.47
N GLY A 456 -1.48 -3.84 22.49
CA GLY A 456 -2.27 -3.71 23.72
C GLY A 456 -2.45 -5.04 24.44
N ILE A 457 -2.78 -6.12 23.70
CA ILE A 457 -2.90 -7.47 24.26
C ILE A 457 -1.55 -7.95 24.80
N SER A 458 -0.45 -7.69 24.11
CA SER A 458 0.88 -8.08 24.59
C SER A 458 1.29 -7.33 25.86
N ILE A 459 1.01 -6.03 25.97
CA ILE A 459 1.30 -5.25 27.20
C ILE A 459 0.46 -5.78 28.37
N VAL A 460 -0.84 -5.98 28.16
CA VAL A 460 -1.74 -6.55 29.19
C VAL A 460 -1.29 -7.96 29.58
N GLY A 461 -0.98 -8.80 28.60
CA GLY A 461 -0.50 -10.16 28.81
C GLY A 461 0.76 -10.19 29.66
N VAL A 462 1.78 -9.40 29.33
CA VAL A 462 3.02 -9.38 30.11
C VAL A 462 2.79 -8.84 31.53
N PHE A 463 1.94 -7.82 31.69
CA PHE A 463 1.60 -7.32 33.03
C PHE A 463 0.91 -8.38 33.90
N LEU A 464 -0.04 -9.13 33.33
CA LEU A 464 -0.73 -10.23 34.03
C LEU A 464 0.24 -11.37 34.41
N LEU A 465 1.19 -11.67 33.53
CA LEU A 465 2.24 -12.66 33.78
C LEU A 465 3.21 -12.21 34.88
N CYS A 466 3.61 -10.93 34.88
CA CYS A 466 4.48 -10.39 35.92
C CYS A 466 3.81 -10.38 37.30
N THR A 467 2.51 -10.09 37.35
CA THR A 467 1.76 -9.96 38.62
C THR A 467 1.11 -11.26 39.09
N GLU A 468 1.30 -12.35 38.36
CA GLU A 468 0.74 -13.69 38.63
C GLU A 468 -0.77 -13.74 38.83
N ARG A 469 -1.48 -12.73 38.34
CA ARG A 469 -2.93 -12.61 38.50
C ARG A 469 -3.72 -13.62 37.68
N MET A 470 -3.07 -14.37 36.79
CA MET A 470 -3.71 -15.38 35.95
C MET A 470 -2.89 -16.69 35.93
N PRO A 471 -3.07 -17.57 36.93
CA PRO A 471 -2.27 -18.79 37.11
C PRO A 471 -2.41 -19.78 35.94
N MET A 472 -3.57 -19.79 35.27
CA MET A 472 -3.79 -20.60 34.06
C MET A 472 -2.76 -20.28 32.95
N LEU A 473 -2.49 -18.99 32.71
CA LEU A 473 -1.54 -18.59 31.68
C LEU A 473 -0.10 -18.89 32.08
N ASN A 474 0.21 -18.78 33.38
CA ASN A 474 1.50 -19.16 33.92
C ASN A 474 1.77 -20.66 33.70
N LYS A 475 0.76 -21.53 33.89
CA LYS A 475 0.88 -22.97 33.62
C LYS A 475 1.14 -23.27 32.14
N VAL A 476 0.37 -22.66 31.23
CA VAL A 476 0.55 -22.85 29.78
C VAL A 476 1.95 -22.39 29.32
N LEU A 477 2.44 -21.27 29.85
CA LEU A 477 3.76 -20.72 29.52
C LEU A 477 4.89 -21.29 30.39
N GLN A 478 4.60 -22.26 31.27
CA GLN A 478 5.55 -22.86 32.20
C GLN A 478 6.39 -21.82 32.96
N ILE A 479 5.72 -20.76 33.40
CA ILE A 479 6.30 -19.65 34.15
C ILE A 479 6.40 -20.04 35.62
N VAL A 480 7.59 -19.88 36.19
CA VAL A 480 7.85 -20.15 37.61
C VAL A 480 7.29 -19.00 38.44
N PRO A 481 6.57 -19.28 39.55
CA PRO A 481 6.14 -18.24 40.47
C PRO A 481 7.36 -17.50 41.03
N MET A 482 7.25 -16.18 41.11
CA MET A 482 8.29 -15.29 41.57
C MET A 482 8.51 -15.51 43.08
N PRO A 483 9.76 -15.63 43.54
CA PRO A 483 10.06 -15.98 44.93
C PRO A 483 9.65 -14.90 45.93
N ASP A 484 9.64 -13.61 45.52
CA ASP A 484 9.37 -12.48 46.41
C ASP A 484 8.43 -11.42 45.78
N PRO A 485 7.44 -10.89 46.52
CA PRO A 485 6.62 -9.75 46.08
C PRO A 485 7.43 -8.46 45.86
N ARG A 486 8.61 -8.36 46.47
CA ARG A 486 9.56 -7.24 46.23
C ARG A 486 10.20 -7.37 44.86
N PHE A 487 10.64 -8.58 44.50
CA PHE A 487 11.20 -8.88 43.20
C PHE A 487 10.20 -8.56 42.08
N THR A 488 8.94 -8.98 42.23
CA THR A 488 7.87 -8.68 41.27
C THR A 488 7.65 -7.17 41.06
N ARG A 489 7.69 -6.36 42.12
CA ARG A 489 7.57 -4.89 42.02
C ARG A 489 8.77 -4.26 41.32
N ILE A 490 9.98 -4.73 41.62
CA ILE A 490 11.21 -4.24 40.96
C ILE A 490 11.19 -4.61 39.48
N LEU A 491 10.86 -5.86 39.14
CA LEU A 491 10.74 -6.34 37.77
C LEU A 491 9.71 -5.52 36.99
N THR A 492 8.48 -5.41 37.49
CA THR A 492 7.41 -4.65 36.82
C THR A 492 7.75 -3.17 36.68
N GLY A 493 8.37 -2.58 37.71
CA GLY A 493 8.82 -1.20 37.71
C GLY A 493 9.90 -0.94 36.66
N LEU A 494 10.90 -1.82 36.56
CA LEU A 494 11.99 -1.66 35.60
C LEU A 494 11.53 -1.91 34.16
N LEU A 495 10.67 -2.91 33.95
CA LEU A 495 10.03 -3.14 32.64
C LEU A 495 9.24 -1.91 32.18
N THR A 496 8.48 -1.30 33.08
CA THR A 496 7.73 -0.06 32.78
C THR A 496 8.66 1.11 32.49
N LEU A 497 9.70 1.29 33.31
CA LEU A 497 10.69 2.34 33.16
C LEU A 497 11.44 2.23 31.82
N GLU A 498 11.76 1.02 31.38
CA GLU A 498 12.43 0.77 30.12
C GLU A 498 11.57 1.21 28.91
N VAL A 499 10.28 0.86 28.90
CA VAL A 499 9.36 1.28 27.82
C VAL A 499 9.25 2.80 27.76
N LEU A 500 9.08 3.45 28.92
CA LEU A 500 9.00 4.91 29.00
C LEU A 500 10.33 5.58 28.65
N GLY A 501 11.45 4.99 29.07
CA GLY A 501 12.79 5.46 28.78
C GLY A 501 13.13 5.36 27.30
N ALA A 502 12.83 4.25 26.65
CA ALA A 502 13.01 4.05 25.22
C ALA A 502 12.15 5.05 24.41
N PHE A 503 10.90 5.26 24.82
CA PHE A 503 10.03 6.27 24.20
C PHE A 503 10.59 7.69 24.38
N ALA A 504 10.95 8.07 25.59
CA ALA A 504 11.50 9.40 25.90
C ALA A 504 12.80 9.66 25.13
N TRP A 505 13.71 8.68 25.09
CA TRP A 505 14.97 8.76 24.37
C TRP A 505 14.76 8.99 22.86
N ASP A 506 13.84 8.25 22.26
CA ASP A 506 13.51 8.42 20.84
C ASP A 506 12.93 9.82 20.54
N GLN A 507 12.07 10.36 21.43
CA GLN A 507 11.55 11.72 21.28
C GLN A 507 12.65 12.78 21.44
N ILE A 508 13.58 12.61 22.38
CA ILE A 508 14.72 13.52 22.57
C ILE A 508 15.62 13.52 21.32
N CYS A 509 15.93 12.34 20.77
CA CYS A 509 16.70 12.21 19.53
C CYS A 509 16.03 12.93 18.36
N LEU A 510 14.71 12.79 18.21
CA LEU A 510 13.94 13.48 17.18
C LEU A 510 13.92 15.00 17.39
N LEU A 511 13.78 15.46 18.63
CA LEU A 511 13.77 16.88 18.97
C LEU A 511 15.11 17.54 18.65
N MET A 512 16.23 16.90 19.01
CA MET A 512 17.58 17.45 18.81
C MET A 512 18.01 17.45 17.34
N PHE A 513 17.84 16.31 16.64
CA PHE A 513 18.41 16.14 15.30
C PHE A 513 17.40 16.38 14.16
N ALA A 514 16.10 16.41 14.44
CA ALA A 514 15.05 16.57 13.43
C ALA A 514 13.84 17.41 13.92
N PRO A 515 14.05 18.65 14.42
CA PRO A 515 13.00 19.44 15.06
C PRO A 515 11.82 19.73 14.13
N LYS A 516 12.07 19.91 12.82
CA LYS A 516 11.01 20.15 11.82
C LYS A 516 10.07 18.96 11.66
N ILE A 517 10.59 17.73 11.79
CA ILE A 517 9.78 16.51 11.74
C ILE A 517 8.99 16.36 13.04
N PHE A 518 9.63 16.62 14.18
CA PHE A 518 9.00 16.55 15.49
C PHE A 518 7.82 17.53 15.62
N VAL A 519 8.02 18.82 15.29
CA VAL A 519 6.96 19.83 15.32
C VAL A 519 5.82 19.48 14.36
N ALA A 520 6.14 18.99 13.16
CA ALA A 520 5.12 18.55 12.22
C ALA A 520 4.34 17.32 12.71
N SER A 521 4.97 16.45 13.51
CA SER A 521 4.30 15.31 14.14
C SER A 521 3.34 15.77 15.24
N LEU A 522 3.79 16.68 16.11
CA LEU A 522 2.97 17.28 17.17
C LEU A 522 1.78 18.09 16.62
N GLN A 523 1.99 18.90 15.59
CA GLN A 523 0.91 19.67 14.97
C GLN A 523 -0.11 18.78 14.25
N ALA A 524 0.31 17.59 13.84
CA ALA A 524 -0.57 16.63 13.17
C ALA A 524 -1.34 15.74 14.16
N LEU A 525 -0.97 15.72 15.45
CA LEU A 525 -1.65 14.95 16.48
C LEU A 525 -3.09 15.46 16.64
N THR A 526 -4.05 14.56 16.39
CA THR A 526 -5.48 14.91 16.45
C THR A 526 -6.03 14.52 17.81
N PHE A 527 -6.95 15.30 18.39
CA PHE A 527 -7.65 14.95 19.64
C PHE A 527 -8.35 13.57 19.59
N LYS A 528 -8.70 13.10 18.39
CA LYS A 528 -9.22 11.75 18.14
C LYS A 528 -8.21 10.66 18.50
N ASP A 529 -6.93 10.86 18.16
CA ASP A 529 -5.85 9.92 18.44
C ASP A 529 -5.65 9.79 19.96
N LEU A 530 -5.66 10.93 20.67
CA LEU A 530 -5.55 10.95 22.14
C LEU A 530 -6.76 10.29 22.82
N ARG A 531 -7.98 10.56 22.33
CA ARG A 531 -9.20 9.91 22.85
C ARG A 531 -9.16 8.40 22.65
N GLN A 532 -8.64 7.92 21.52
CA GLN A 532 -8.58 6.49 21.22
C GLN A 532 -7.51 5.80 22.07
N LEU A 533 -6.36 6.44 22.27
CA LEU A 533 -5.33 5.95 23.19
C LEU A 533 -5.87 5.86 24.62
N PHE A 534 -6.53 6.92 25.10
CA PHE A 534 -7.15 6.93 26.43
C PHE A 534 -8.20 5.81 26.59
N LYS A 535 -9.09 5.64 25.60
CA LYS A 535 -10.06 4.53 25.59
C LYS A 535 -9.36 3.17 25.69
N MET A 536 -8.27 2.97 24.94
CA MET A 536 -7.51 1.73 24.99
C MET A 536 -6.89 1.52 26.37
N THR A 537 -6.23 2.53 26.95
CA THR A 537 -5.64 2.45 28.29
C THR A 537 -6.70 2.12 29.34
N VAL A 538 -7.87 2.76 29.29
CA VAL A 538 -8.98 2.47 30.21
C VAL A 538 -9.49 1.04 30.02
N VAL A 539 -9.67 0.58 28.78
CA VAL A 539 -10.10 -0.80 28.50
C VAL A 539 -9.04 -1.81 28.95
N SER A 540 -7.75 -1.55 28.72
CA SER A 540 -6.66 -2.39 29.20
C SER A 540 -6.63 -2.47 30.72
N LEU A 541 -6.78 -1.33 31.43
CA LEU A 541 -6.85 -1.31 32.89
C LEU A 541 -8.10 -2.02 33.41
N LEU A 542 -9.24 -1.88 32.74
CA LEU A 542 -10.47 -2.60 33.07
C LEU A 542 -10.30 -4.10 32.87
N ILE A 543 -9.70 -4.55 31.77
CA ILE A 543 -9.40 -5.96 31.52
C ILE A 543 -8.46 -6.50 32.60
N ILE A 544 -7.40 -5.76 32.93
CA ILE A 544 -6.49 -6.14 34.01
C ILE A 544 -7.26 -6.25 35.34
N TYR A 545 -8.11 -5.27 35.67
CA TYR A 545 -8.91 -5.27 36.90
C TYR A 545 -9.90 -6.44 36.95
N VAL A 546 -10.61 -6.70 35.86
CA VAL A 546 -11.58 -7.81 35.76
C VAL A 546 -10.84 -9.14 35.91
N LEU A 547 -9.81 -9.37 35.10
CA LEU A 547 -9.03 -10.61 35.16
C LEU A 547 -8.40 -10.79 36.54
N ALA A 548 -7.87 -9.73 37.15
CA ALA A 548 -7.26 -9.79 38.47
C ALA A 548 -8.24 -10.06 39.62
N ASN A 549 -9.55 -9.90 39.41
CA ASN A 549 -10.61 -10.17 40.39
C ASN A 549 -11.38 -11.47 40.09
N ILE A 550 -11.02 -12.21 39.04
CA ILE A 550 -11.56 -13.55 38.82
C ILE A 550 -10.93 -14.49 39.84
N ASP A 551 -11.78 -15.26 40.52
CA ASP A 551 -11.34 -16.33 41.42
C ASP A 551 -10.93 -17.55 40.60
N TYR A 552 -9.63 -17.63 40.27
CA TYR A 552 -9.09 -18.73 39.46
C TYR A 552 -9.02 -20.05 40.24
N ASP A 553 -8.96 -20.01 41.57
CA ASP A 553 -8.93 -21.22 42.40
C ASP A 553 -10.28 -21.94 42.33
N GLU A 554 -11.39 -21.18 42.28
CA GLU A 554 -12.70 -21.75 42.02
C GLU A 554 -12.81 -22.35 40.62
N ILE A 555 -12.30 -21.67 39.59
CA ILE A 555 -12.32 -22.19 38.20
C ILE A 555 -11.52 -23.49 38.10
N GLU A 556 -10.34 -23.54 38.74
CA GLU A 556 -9.50 -24.74 38.72
C GLU A 556 -10.18 -25.91 39.45
N ARG A 557 -10.83 -25.67 40.59
CA ARG A 557 -11.64 -26.70 41.28
C ARG A 557 -12.78 -27.21 40.40
N GLN A 558 -13.52 -26.32 39.74
CA GLN A 558 -14.59 -26.72 38.82
C GLN A 558 -14.06 -27.56 37.65
N GLN A 559 -12.86 -27.22 37.14
CA GLN A 559 -12.23 -27.95 36.05
C GLN A 559 -11.73 -29.34 36.48
N GLN A 560 -11.16 -29.46 37.67
CA GLN A 560 -10.79 -30.76 38.26
C GLN A 560 -12.03 -31.64 38.48
N LEU A 561 -13.12 -31.07 39.01
CA LEU A 561 -14.38 -31.79 39.17
C LEU A 561 -14.97 -32.26 37.83
N LEU A 562 -14.86 -31.45 36.77
CA LEU A 562 -15.27 -31.83 35.41
C LEU A 562 -14.38 -32.94 34.83
N GLU A 563 -13.07 -32.87 35.04
CA GLU A 563 -12.14 -33.92 34.61
C GLU A 563 -12.41 -35.23 35.35
N GLU A 564 -12.62 -35.19 36.67
CA GLU A 564 -13.02 -36.34 37.49
C GLU A 564 -14.35 -36.94 37.04
N GLN A 565 -15.37 -36.10 36.77
CA GLN A 565 -16.65 -36.55 36.23
C GLN A 565 -16.50 -37.19 34.84
N SER A 566 -15.69 -36.59 33.96
CA SER A 566 -15.42 -37.14 32.63
C SER A 566 -14.68 -38.48 32.70
N ALA A 567 -13.69 -38.60 33.59
CA ALA A 567 -12.97 -39.83 33.83
C ALA A 567 -13.88 -40.92 34.44
N ALA A 568 -14.78 -40.54 35.34
CA ALA A 568 -15.79 -41.44 35.90
C ALA A 568 -16.76 -41.93 34.82
N THR A 569 -17.27 -41.06 33.94
CA THR A 569 -18.14 -41.47 32.82
C THR A 569 -17.44 -42.38 31.82
N VAL A 570 -16.17 -42.13 31.51
CA VAL A 570 -15.38 -43.00 30.62
C VAL A 570 -15.10 -44.35 31.27
N ALA A 571 -14.82 -44.38 32.57
CA ALA A 571 -14.66 -45.64 33.31
C ALA A 571 -15.97 -46.45 33.36
N GLU A 572 -17.11 -45.78 33.48
CA GLU A 572 -18.44 -46.41 33.45
C GLU A 572 -18.76 -46.99 32.06
N GLU A 573 -18.51 -46.24 30.98
CA GLU A 573 -18.65 -46.71 29.59
C GLU A 573 -17.70 -47.88 29.23
N ILE A 574 -16.52 -47.97 29.85
CA ILE A 574 -15.59 -49.09 29.65
C ILE A 574 -16.04 -50.34 30.45
N SER A 575 -16.85 -50.16 31.50
CA SER A 575 -17.34 -51.25 32.36
C SER A 575 -18.62 -51.91 31.87
N THR A 576 -19.39 -51.23 31.01
CA THR A 576 -20.59 -51.72 30.32
C THR A 576 -20.27 -52.29 28.95
#